data_AF-A0A7C1VYR2-F1
#
_entry.id   AF-A0A7C1VYR2-F1
#
_cell.length_a   1.000
_cell.length_b   1.000
_cell.length_c   1.000
_cell.angle_alpha   90.00
_cell.angle_beta   90.00
_cell.angle_gamma   90.00
#
_symmetry.space_group_name_H-M   'P 1'
#
loop_
_entity.id
_entity.type
_entity.pdbx_description
1 polymer ?
#
loop_
_entity_poly.entity_id
_entity_poly.type
_entity_poly.pdbx_seq_one_letter_code
_entity_poly.pdbx_strand_id
1 'polypeptide(L)'
;MYLITTEGKRGKTLFLVDRSITKSQWWTETLAWAMVFKKHSAAQFSLRKLHYRSPSIISYETAKRISHDQFKDQIEDSFHPGDSYALGQD
;
A
#
# COMPACT_ATOMS: atom_id res chain seq x y z
N MET A 1 15.07 -1.02 -8.19
CA MET A 1 14.72 -0.89 -6.76
C MET A 1 13.58 -1.84 -6.47
N TYR A 2 13.54 -2.40 -5.25
CA TYR A 2 12.61 -3.46 -4.86
C TYR A 2 11.95 -3.10 -3.54
N LEU A 3 10.72 -3.56 -3.36
CA LEU A 3 9.96 -3.40 -2.11
C LEU A 3 9.35 -4.74 -1.72
N ILE A 4 9.06 -4.87 -0.43
CA ILE A 4 8.34 -6.01 0.10
C ILE A 4 6.89 -5.61 0.30
N THR A 5 5.99 -6.46 -0.18
CA THR A 5 4.54 -6.27 -0.08
C THR A 5 3.87 -7.46 0.60
N THR A 6 2.70 -7.24 1.15
CA THR A 6 1.81 -8.28 1.67
C THR A 6 0.36 -7.89 1.37
N GLU A 7 -0.54 -8.87 1.47
CA GLU A 7 -1.97 -8.63 1.35
C GLU A 7 -2.54 -8.07 2.66
N GLY A 8 -3.02 -6.84 2.57
CA GLY A 8 -3.76 -6.14 3.60
C GLY A 8 -5.19 -6.62 3.73
N LYS A 9 -6.00 -5.89 4.51
CA LYS A 9 -7.44 -6.13 4.58
C LYS A 9 -8.10 -5.54 3.32
N ARG A 10 -9.22 -6.14 2.90
CA ARG A 10 -10.02 -5.69 1.73
C ARG A 10 -9.26 -5.73 0.40
N GLY A 11 -8.35 -6.70 0.21
CA GLY A 11 -7.60 -6.86 -1.05
C GLY A 11 -6.54 -5.79 -1.32
N LYS A 12 -6.30 -4.88 -0.37
CA LYS A 12 -5.30 -3.82 -0.53
C LYS A 12 -3.89 -4.38 -0.40
N THR A 13 -2.98 -3.91 -1.23
CA THR A 13 -1.54 -4.17 -1.06
C THR A 13 -1.00 -3.27 0.04
N LEU A 14 -0.20 -3.85 0.94
CA LEU A 14 0.56 -3.13 1.96
C LEU A 14 2.05 -3.27 1.68
N PHE A 15 2.80 -2.20 1.89
CA PHE A 15 4.25 -2.14 1.78
C PHE A 15 4.89 -2.26 3.16
N LEU A 16 6.05 -2.92 3.22
CA LEU A 16 6.87 -2.92 4.43
C LEU A 16 7.39 -1.51 4.71
N VAL A 17 7.24 -1.04 5.95
CA VAL A 17 7.62 0.32 6.36
C VAL A 17 9.12 0.49 6.52
N ASP A 18 9.64 1.64 6.09
CA ASP A 18 10.96 2.11 6.50
C ASP A 18 10.92 2.57 7.97
N ARG A 19 11.58 1.79 8.83
CA ARG A 19 11.62 2.01 10.29
C ARG A 19 12.40 3.26 10.71
N SER A 20 13.10 3.92 9.79
CA SER A 20 13.69 5.25 10.02
C SER A 20 12.64 6.37 10.00
N ILE A 21 11.52 6.18 9.29
CA ILE A 21 10.42 7.15 9.18
C ILE A 21 9.47 6.99 10.37
N THR A 22 9.01 5.76 10.63
CA THR A 22 8.10 5.50 11.75
C THR A 22 8.32 4.14 12.38
N LYS A 23 8.14 4.10 13.70
CA LYS A 23 8.22 2.88 14.51
C LYS A 23 6.85 2.35 14.97
N SER A 24 5.76 3.08 14.71
CA SER A 24 4.42 2.72 15.19
C SER A 24 3.82 1.50 14.48
N GLN A 25 4.18 1.26 13.22
CA GLN A 25 3.60 0.19 12.41
C GLN A 25 4.64 -0.46 11.48
N TRP A 26 4.37 -1.71 11.10
CA TRP A 26 5.24 -2.50 10.22
C TRP A 26 4.84 -2.43 8.75
N TRP A 27 3.57 -2.15 8.47
CA TRP A 27 2.99 -2.18 7.14
C TRP A 27 2.26 -0.86 6.86
N THR A 28 2.25 -0.41 5.60
CA THR A 28 1.63 0.85 5.17
C THR A 28 1.04 0.74 3.77
N GLU A 29 -0.03 1.48 3.48
CA GLU A 29 -0.53 1.68 2.11
C GLU A 29 0.28 2.78 1.38
N THR A 30 1.00 3.62 2.14
CA THR A 30 1.71 4.77 1.60
C THR A 30 3.07 4.38 1.05
N LEU A 31 3.23 4.43 -0.29
CA LEU A 31 4.50 4.11 -0.96
C LEU A 31 5.67 4.98 -0.47
N ALA A 32 5.42 6.25 -0.13
CA ALA A 32 6.47 7.16 0.36
C ALA A 32 7.08 6.72 1.71
N TRP A 33 6.39 5.86 2.47
CA TRP A 33 6.88 5.33 3.74
C TRP A 33 7.44 3.91 3.60
N ALA A 34 7.46 3.37 2.38
CA ALA A 34 7.88 2.01 2.13
C ALA A 34 9.41 1.89 2.14
N MET A 35 9.90 0.77 2.69
CA MET A 35 11.32 0.43 2.66
C MET A 35 11.74 0.04 1.24
N VAL A 36 12.70 0.80 0.69
CA VAL A 36 13.23 0.59 -0.65
C VAL A 36 14.57 -0.12 -0.61
N PHE A 37 14.64 -1.28 -1.22
CA PHE A 37 15.88 -2.06 -1.39
C PHE A 37 16.53 -1.78 -2.74
N LYS A 38 17.83 -1.47 -2.73
CA LYS A 38 18.60 -1.29 -3.97
C LYS A 38 18.83 -2.60 -4.74
N LYS A 39 18.95 -3.72 -4.02
CA LYS A 39 19.23 -5.06 -4.57
C LYS A 39 18.11 -6.04 -4.23
N HIS A 40 17.77 -6.92 -5.17
CA HIS A 40 16.75 -7.96 -4.96
C HIS A 40 17.13 -8.91 -3.82
N SER A 41 18.42 -9.30 -3.73
CA SER A 41 18.92 -10.18 -2.67
C SER A 41 18.75 -9.60 -1.27
N ALA A 42 18.88 -8.28 -1.10
CA ALA A 42 18.65 -7.61 0.18
C ALA A 42 17.16 -7.64 0.58
N ALA A 43 16.26 -7.44 -0.38
CA ALA A 43 14.82 -7.61 -0.17
C ALA A 43 14.50 -9.07 0.19
N GLN A 44 15.08 -10.04 -0.52
CA GLN A 44 14.87 -11.46 -0.26
C GLN A 44 15.36 -11.90 1.12
N PHE A 45 16.51 -11.40 1.57
CA PHE A 45 17.02 -11.67 2.91
C PHE A 45 16.07 -11.12 3.99
N SER A 46 15.53 -9.92 3.77
CA SER A 46 14.57 -9.31 4.69
C SER A 46 13.22 -10.05 4.67
N LEU A 47 12.76 -10.46 3.49
CA LEU A 47 11.53 -11.24 3.29
C LEU A 47 11.54 -12.56 4.06
N ARG A 48 12.68 -13.28 4.03
CA ARG A 48 12.84 -14.55 4.75
C ARG A 48 12.65 -14.44 6.26
N LYS A 49 12.78 -13.24 6.82
CA LYS A 49 12.57 -12.99 8.26
C LYS A 49 11.12 -12.62 8.58
N LEU A 50 10.28 -12.40 7.58
CA LEU A 50 8.89 -12.00 7.75
C LEU A 50 7.99 -13.24 7.70
N HIS A 51 7.39 -13.60 8.83
CA HIS A 51 6.43 -14.70 8.94
C HIS A 51 4.99 -14.19 8.81
N TYR A 52 4.72 -13.28 7.87
CA TYR A 52 3.44 -12.56 7.79
C TYR A 52 2.79 -12.67 6.41
N ARG A 53 1.60 -13.30 6.35
CA ARG A 53 0.66 -13.31 5.21
C ARG A 53 1.33 -13.30 3.83
N SER A 54 2.11 -14.34 3.53
CA SER A 54 2.70 -14.61 2.20
C SER A 54 3.30 -13.36 1.54
N PRO A 55 4.33 -12.75 2.16
CA PRO A 55 4.86 -11.51 1.64
C PRO A 55 5.61 -11.79 0.33
N SER A 56 5.60 -10.82 -0.58
CA SER A 56 6.21 -10.91 -1.91
C SER A 56 7.13 -9.74 -2.17
N ILE A 57 8.03 -9.87 -3.16
CA ILE A 57 8.90 -8.79 -3.59
C ILE A 57 8.41 -8.29 -4.94
N ILE A 58 8.27 -6.98 -5.05
CA ILE A 58 7.89 -6.33 -6.30
C ILE A 58 8.90 -5.26 -6.69
N SER A 59 8.88 -4.88 -7.97
CA SER A 59 9.68 -3.76 -8.46
C SER A 59 9.07 -2.42 -8.03
N TYR A 60 9.89 -1.39 -7.93
CA TYR A 60 9.42 -0.03 -7.61
C TYR A 60 8.42 0.52 -8.65
N GLU A 61 8.59 0.18 -9.93
CA GLU A 61 7.65 0.60 -10.98
C GLU A 61 6.29 -0.09 -10.83
N THR A 62 6.28 -1.38 -10.44
CA THR A 62 5.05 -2.08 -10.07
C THR A 62 4.39 -1.44 -8.85
N ALA A 63 5.18 -1.08 -7.84
CA ALA A 63 4.68 -0.47 -6.61
C ALA A 63 4.01 0.89 -6.88
N LYS A 64 4.56 1.71 -7.79
CA LYS A 64 3.93 2.98 -8.21
C LYS A 64 2.55 2.76 -8.82
N ARG A 65 2.42 1.78 -9.73
CA ARG A 65 1.13 1.48 -10.38
C ARG A 65 0.09 1.06 -9.34
N ILE A 66 0.46 0.13 -8.45
CA ILE A 66 -0.40 -0.33 -7.36
C ILE A 66 -0.82 0.86 -6.46
N SER A 67 0.13 1.69 -6.03
CA SER A 67 -0.17 2.84 -5.18
C SER A 67 -1.10 3.85 -5.86
N HIS A 68 -0.98 4.02 -7.18
CA HIS A 68 -1.84 4.89 -7.96
C HIS A 68 -3.26 4.33 -8.10
N ASP A 69 -3.38 3.03 -8.37
CA ASP A 69 -4.66 2.34 -8.50
C ASP A 69 -5.40 2.33 -7.15
N GLN A 70 -4.71 2.00 -6.05
CA GLN A 70 -5.30 2.05 -4.70
C GLN A 70 -5.74 3.46 -4.28
N PHE A 71 -5.08 4.50 -4.80
CA PHE A 71 -5.48 5.89 -4.54
C PHE A 71 -6.73 6.26 -5.33
N LYS A 72 -6.87 5.79 -6.58
CA LYS A 72 -8.11 5.95 -7.35
C LYS A 72 -9.29 5.27 -6.69
N ASP A 73 -9.12 4.02 -6.24
CA ASP A 73 -10.17 3.27 -5.53
C ASP A 73 -10.66 4.04 -4.29
N GLN A 74 -9.76 4.72 -3.57
CA GLN A 74 -10.13 5.55 -2.42
C GLN A 74 -10.94 6.79 -2.81
N ILE A 75 -10.63 7.41 -3.94
CA ILE A 75 -11.39 8.57 -4.45
C ILE A 75 -12.78 8.12 -4.91
N GLU A 76 -12.88 7.00 -5.63
CA GLU A 76 -14.16 6.48 -6.12
C GLU A 76 -15.06 5.99 -4.97
N ASP A 77 -14.51 5.34 -3.95
CA ASP A 77 -15.28 4.95 -2.74
C ASP A 77 -15.72 6.19 -1.92
N SER A 78 -14.97 7.30 -2.00
CA SER A 78 -15.34 8.56 -1.37
C SER A 78 -16.35 9.39 -2.20
N PHE A 79 -16.43 9.14 -3.50
CA PHE A 79 -17.43 9.73 -4.39
C PHE A 79 -18.67 8.82 -4.43
N HIS A 80 -19.47 8.88 -3.37
CA HIS A 80 -20.88 8.48 -3.47
C HIS A 80 -21.67 9.69 -3.97
N PRO A 81 -22.15 9.73 -5.23
CA PRO A 81 -23.15 10.72 -5.68
C PRO A 81 -24.54 10.42 -5.09
N GLY A 82 -24.58 10.04 -3.81
CA GLY A 82 -25.75 9.59 -3.07
C GLY A 82 -26.30 10.63 -2.09
N ASP A 83 -25.64 11.77 -1.91
CA ASP A 83 -26.26 12.93 -1.25
C ASP A 83 -27.16 13.66 -2.26
N SER A 84 -28.21 12.94 -2.65
CA SER A 84 -29.46 13.56 -3.07
C SER A 84 -30.04 14.27 -1.85
N TYR A 85 -29.51 15.46 -1.52
CA TYR A 85 -30.25 16.39 -0.69
C TYR A 85 -31.45 16.80 -1.52
N ALA A 86 -32.57 16.18 -1.14
CA ALA A 86 -33.89 16.34 -1.68
C ALA A 86 -34.19 17.81 -2.04
N LEU A 87 -34.71 17.98 -3.25
CA LEU A 87 -35.72 18.96 -3.64
C LEU A 87 -36.22 19.80 -2.45
N GLY A 88 -35.77 21.04 -2.37
CA GLY A 88 -36.55 22.09 -1.71
C GLY A 88 -37.83 22.29 -2.51
N GLN A 89 -38.85 21.47 -2.20
CA GLN A 89 -40.22 21.91 -2.31
C GLN A 89 -40.54 22.70 -1.04
N ASP A 90 -40.60 24.01 -1.18
CA ASP A 90 -41.76 24.84 -0.82
C ASP A 90 -41.56 26.25 -1.40
#